data_AF-A0A7S1HJE2-F1
#
_entry.id   AF-A0A7S1HJE2-F1
#
_cell.length_a   1.000
_cell.length_b   1.000
_cell.length_c   1.000
_cell.angle_alpha   90.00
_cell.angle_beta   90.00
_cell.angle_gamma   90.00
#
_symmetry.space_group_name_H-M   'P 1'
#
loop_
_entity.id
_entity.type
_entity.pdbx_description
1 polymer ?
#
loop_
_entity_poly.entity_id
_entity_poly.type
_entity_poly.pdbx_seq_one_letter_code
_entity_poly.pdbx_strand_id
1 'polypeptide(L)'
;MSKVDTAWLRMDTEANLMMIVGVWSIRPGITLAALRERVADRLLKYPRFRQRVVEDALIGAEWVLDKDFDIARHVVAEVPLPLRGQSRDEVLRERVGELCSQPLDPAHPLWQFQLIEDMGDGSSALIARIHHCIADGI
;
A
#
# COMPACT_ATOMS: atom_id res chain seq x y z
N MET A 1 19.56 1.71 8.39
CA MET A 1 18.57 2.38 7.51
C MET A 1 19.18 3.66 6.94
N SER A 2 18.71 4.18 5.79
CA SER A 2 19.27 5.42 5.24
C SER A 2 18.84 6.63 6.10
N LYS A 3 19.59 7.75 6.06
CA LYS A 3 19.21 8.97 6.79
C LYS A 3 17.90 9.58 6.27
N VAL A 4 17.62 9.41 4.97
CA VAL A 4 16.40 9.92 4.33
C VAL A 4 15.19 9.12 4.80
N ASP A 5 15.29 7.80 4.84
CA ASP A 5 14.23 6.91 5.34
C ASP A 5 13.86 7.26 6.79
N THR A 6 14.87 7.51 7.64
CA THR A 6 14.67 7.92 9.04
C THR A 6 14.02 9.29 9.16
N ALA A 7 14.32 10.23 8.27
CA ALA A 7 13.68 11.54 8.27
C ALA A 7 12.18 11.41 7.98
N TRP A 8 11.80 10.58 7.00
CA TRP A 8 10.40 10.32 6.69
C TRP A 8 9.64 9.69 7.86
N LEU A 9 10.21 8.69 8.54
CA LEU A 9 9.57 8.10 9.71
C LEU A 9 9.36 9.09 10.86
N ARG A 10 10.29 10.02 11.08
CA ARG A 10 10.13 11.05 12.12
C ARG A 10 9.08 12.11 11.80
N MET A 11 8.78 12.31 10.52
CA MET A 11 7.73 13.22 10.06
C MET A 11 6.35 12.55 10.07
N ASP A 12 6.30 11.22 10.16
CA ASP A 12 5.08 10.43 10.23
C ASP A 12 4.43 10.60 11.60
N THR A 13 3.20 11.11 11.59
CA THR A 13 2.39 11.35 12.78
C THR A 13 0.94 11.08 12.45
N GLU A 14 0.09 10.91 13.47
CA GLU A 14 -1.36 10.73 13.27
C GLU A 14 -2.00 11.88 12.47
N ALA A 15 -1.43 13.09 12.54
CA ALA A 15 -1.91 14.28 11.81
C ALA A 15 -1.25 14.46 10.44
N ASN A 16 -0.19 13.71 10.13
CA ASN A 16 0.58 13.84 8.89
C ASN A 16 1.21 12.48 8.54
N LEU A 17 0.46 11.66 7.81
CA LEU A 17 0.93 10.35 7.36
C LEU A 17 1.87 10.52 6.16
N MET A 18 3.09 9.98 6.26
CA MET A 18 4.11 10.06 5.22
C MET A 18 3.90 8.96 4.17
N MET A 19 2.76 9.06 3.48
CA MET A 19 2.25 8.07 2.56
C MET A 19 2.26 8.55 1.10
N ILE A 20 2.83 7.72 0.22
CA ILE A 20 2.62 7.79 -1.22
C ILE A 20 1.35 7.01 -1.54
N VAL A 21 0.38 7.65 -2.20
CA VAL A 21 -0.85 7.01 -2.67
C VAL A 21 -0.96 7.17 -4.18
N GLY A 22 -1.11 6.05 -4.89
CA GLY A 22 -1.29 6.00 -6.34
C GLY A 22 -2.53 5.23 -6.72
N VAL A 23 -3.19 5.64 -7.80
CA VAL A 23 -4.39 4.97 -8.33
C VAL A 23 -4.19 4.70 -9.81
N TRP A 24 -4.39 3.45 -10.24
CA TRP A 24 -4.35 3.05 -11.64
C TRP A 24 -5.67 2.43 -12.07
N SER A 25 -6.16 2.85 -13.24
CA SER A 25 -7.15 2.09 -13.99
C SER A 25 -6.42 1.12 -14.91
N ILE A 26 -6.76 -0.17 -14.84
CA ILE A 26 -6.09 -1.24 -15.57
C ILE A 26 -7.09 -1.85 -16.56
N ARG A 27 -6.75 -1.81 -17.85
CA ARG A 27 -7.56 -2.39 -18.94
C ARG A 27 -6.68 -3.29 -19.83
N PRO A 28 -7.09 -4.54 -20.10
CA PRO A 28 -8.23 -5.24 -19.49
C PRO A 28 -8.04 -5.41 -17.98
N GLY A 29 -9.15 -5.59 -17.26
CA GLY A 29 -9.12 -5.84 -15.82
C GLY A 29 -8.28 -7.07 -15.45
N ILE A 30 -7.79 -7.10 -14.21
CA ILE A 30 -6.94 -8.16 -13.67
C ILE A 30 -7.57 -8.77 -12.44
N THR A 31 -7.19 -10.02 -12.14
CA THR A 31 -7.64 -10.70 -10.93
C THR A 31 -6.71 -10.45 -9.76
N LEU A 32 -7.22 -10.60 -8.54
CA LEU A 32 -6.43 -10.53 -7.30
C LEU A 32 -5.30 -11.57 -7.31
N ALA A 33 -5.58 -12.77 -7.82
CA ALA A 33 -4.60 -13.83 -7.95
C ALA A 33 -3.44 -13.43 -8.89
N ALA A 34 -3.76 -12.86 -10.06
CA ALA A 34 -2.75 -12.40 -11.01
C ALA A 34 -1.92 -11.24 -10.45
N LEU A 35 -2.54 -10.32 -9.69
CA LEU A 35 -1.81 -9.26 -9.01
C LEU A 35 -0.85 -9.81 -7.96
N ARG A 36 -1.30 -10.75 -7.12
CA ARG A 36 -0.44 -11.42 -6.11
C ARG A 36 0.74 -12.13 -6.73
N GLU A 37 0.51 -12.89 -7.80
CA GLU A 37 1.57 -13.56 -8.56
C GLU A 37 2.59 -12.55 -9.09
N ARG A 38 2.12 -11.47 -9.74
CA ARG A 38 3.01 -10.41 -10.26
C ARG A 38 3.84 -9.76 -9.17
N VAL A 39 3.23 -9.47 -8.02
CA VAL A 39 3.91 -8.86 -6.87
C VAL A 39 4.97 -9.80 -6.31
N ALA A 40 4.65 -11.08 -6.13
CA ALA A 40 5.61 -12.09 -5.67
C ALA A 40 6.82 -12.19 -6.63
N ASP A 41 6.56 -12.20 -7.93
CA ASP A 41 7.57 -12.39 -8.97
C ASP A 41 8.45 -11.18 -9.28
N ARG A 42 8.01 -9.98 -8.93
CA ARG A 42 8.66 -8.72 -9.33
C ARG A 42 9.02 -7.84 -8.15
N LEU A 43 8.10 -7.62 -7.23
CA LEU A 43 8.28 -6.70 -6.11
C LEU A 43 9.04 -7.35 -4.96
N LEU A 44 8.66 -8.58 -4.57
CA LEU A 44 9.24 -9.25 -3.39
C LEU A 44 10.70 -9.69 -3.57
N LYS A 45 11.24 -9.60 -4.78
CA LYS A 45 12.67 -9.77 -5.06
C LYS A 45 13.52 -8.74 -4.32
N TYR A 46 12.99 -7.54 -4.09
CA TYR A 46 13.66 -6.52 -3.30
C TYR A 46 13.39 -6.77 -1.81
N PRO A 47 14.43 -7.00 -0.97
CA PRO A 47 14.24 -7.33 0.45
C PRO A 47 13.41 -6.31 1.21
N ARG A 48 13.45 -5.04 0.80
CA ARG A 48 12.73 -3.94 1.44
C ARG A 48 11.23 -4.19 1.57
N PHE A 49 10.59 -4.81 0.57
CA PHE A 49 9.14 -5.10 0.61
C PHE A 49 8.77 -6.28 1.52
N ARG A 50 9.77 -6.96 2.09
CA ARG A 50 9.62 -8.02 3.11
C ARG A 50 10.17 -7.57 4.46
N GLN A 51 10.54 -6.30 4.61
CA GLN A 51 11.12 -5.76 5.83
C GLN A 51 10.18 -4.74 6.46
N ARG A 52 10.09 -4.78 7.79
CA ARG A 52 9.44 -3.78 8.62
C ARG A 52 10.50 -2.92 9.31
N VAL A 53 10.08 -1.76 9.79
CA VAL A 53 10.94 -0.89 10.58
C VAL A 53 10.81 -1.26 12.06
N VAL A 54 11.94 -1.39 12.74
CA VAL A 54 12.03 -1.52 14.20
C VAL A 54 12.72 -0.28 14.71
N GLU A 55 12.07 0.45 15.60
CA GLU A 55 12.66 1.59 16.29
C GLU A 55 13.20 1.15 17.64
N ASP A 56 14.47 1.48 17.92
CA ASP A 56 15.10 1.30 19.21
C ASP A 56 15.70 2.62 19.70
N ALA A 57 15.56 2.88 21.00
CA ALA A 57 15.94 4.16 21.60
C ALA A 57 17.47 4.42 21.61
N LEU A 58 18.31 3.37 21.58
CA LEU A 58 19.76 3.48 21.58
C LEU A 58 20.36 3.45 20.17
N ILE A 59 19.86 2.56 19.29
CA ILE A 59 20.45 2.34 17.96
C ILE A 59 19.69 3.06 16.83
N GLY A 60 18.49 3.58 17.12
CA GLY A 60 17.63 4.22 16.14
C GLY A 60 16.80 3.21 15.36
N ALA A 61 16.41 3.58 14.14
CA ALA A 61 15.46 2.80 13.35
C ALA A 61 16.18 1.90 12.31
N GLU A 62 15.77 0.63 12.26
CA GLU A 62 16.39 -0.40 11.46
C GLU A 62 15.37 -1.22 10.64
N TRP A 63 15.82 -1.72 9.49
CA TRP A 63 15.04 -2.60 8.65
C TRP A 63 15.26 -4.05 9.07
N VAL A 64 14.20 -4.72 9.50
CA VAL A 64 14.23 -6.11 9.94
C VAL A 64 13.30 -6.94 9.07
N LEU A 65 13.74 -8.14 8.69
CA LEU A 65 12.90 -9.07 7.95
C LEU A 65 11.64 -9.39 8.77
N ASP A 66 10.47 -9.22 8.16
CA ASP A 66 9.23 -9.71 8.73
C ASP A 66 9.17 -11.23 8.56
N LYS A 67 9.24 -11.95 9.69
CA LYS A 67 9.20 -13.43 9.71
C LYS A 67 7.81 -13.98 9.41
N ASP A 68 6.79 -13.16 9.67
CA ASP A 68 5.38 -13.50 9.49
C ASP A 68 4.81 -12.81 8.24
N PHE A 69 5.68 -12.47 7.28
CA PHE A 69 5.29 -11.83 6.04
C PHE A 69 4.25 -12.67 5.29
N ASP A 70 3.10 -12.06 5.00
CA ASP A 70 2.02 -12.65 4.22
C ASP A 70 1.58 -11.69 3.12
N ILE A 71 1.76 -12.09 1.86
CA ILE A 71 1.33 -11.31 0.70
C ILE A 71 -0.19 -11.01 0.72
N ALA A 72 -1.00 -11.86 1.34
CA ALA A 72 -2.44 -11.65 1.43
C ALA A 72 -2.81 -10.47 2.32
N ARG A 73 -1.93 -10.06 3.25
CA ARG A 73 -2.07 -8.83 4.06
C ARG A 73 -1.79 -7.56 3.26
N HIS A 74 -0.85 -7.65 2.33
CA HIS A 74 -0.40 -6.52 1.53
C HIS A 74 -1.16 -6.37 0.22
N VAL A 75 -1.67 -7.46 -0.36
CA VAL A 75 -2.44 -7.45 -1.62
C VAL A 75 -3.82 -7.98 -1.34
N VAL A 76 -4.77 -7.07 -1.15
CA VAL A 76 -6.14 -7.38 -0.70
C VAL A 76 -7.15 -7.03 -1.80
N ALA A 77 -8.24 -7.80 -1.84
CA ALA A 77 -9.43 -7.39 -2.57
C ALA A 77 -10.11 -6.28 -1.78
N GLU A 78 -10.52 -5.24 -2.49
CA GLU A 78 -11.39 -4.21 -1.94
C GLU A 78 -12.85 -4.66 -2.06
N VAL A 79 -13.66 -4.33 -1.05
CA VAL A 79 -15.08 -4.71 -1.03
C VAL A 79 -15.80 -3.96 -2.16
N PRO A 80 -16.77 -4.59 -2.86
CA PRO A 80 -17.60 -3.88 -3.83
C PRO A 80 -18.22 -2.63 -3.21
N LEU A 81 -17.82 -1.49 -3.74
CA LEU A 81 -18.24 -0.20 -3.24
C LEU A 81 -19.75 0.00 -3.52
N PRO A 82 -20.61 0.18 -2.50
CA PRO A 82 -22.04 0.29 -2.71
C PRO A 82 -22.37 1.58 -3.46
N LEU A 83 -23.03 1.45 -4.62
CA LEU A 83 -23.44 2.59 -5.43
C LEU A 83 -24.71 3.21 -4.86
N ARG A 84 -24.57 4.18 -3.95
CA ARG A 84 -25.69 4.93 -3.36
C ARG A 84 -26.14 6.10 -4.24
N GLY A 85 -26.35 5.83 -5.53
CA GLY A 85 -26.62 6.86 -6.55
C GLY A 85 -25.37 7.60 -7.07
N GLN A 86 -24.20 7.25 -6.55
CA GLN A 86 -22.90 7.71 -7.02
C GLN A 86 -22.41 6.85 -8.20
N SER A 87 -21.62 7.45 -9.08
CA SER A 87 -20.79 6.75 -10.06
C SER A 87 -19.68 5.95 -9.36
N ARG A 88 -19.17 4.90 -10.02
CA ARG A 88 -18.06 4.10 -9.47
C ARG A 88 -16.80 4.92 -9.21
N ASP A 89 -16.53 5.91 -10.05
CA ASP A 89 -15.40 6.83 -9.88
C ASP A 89 -15.56 7.72 -8.64
N GLU A 90 -16.78 8.18 -8.34
CA GLU A 90 -17.05 8.95 -7.12
C GLU A 90 -16.82 8.12 -5.87
N VAL A 91 -17.29 6.86 -5.85
CA VAL A 91 -17.07 6.01 -4.68
C VAL A 91 -15.60 5.59 -4.56
N LEU A 92 -14.90 5.36 -5.67
CA LEU A 92 -13.47 5.13 -5.68
C LEU A 92 -12.70 6.34 -5.10
N ARG A 93 -13.05 7.55 -5.50
CA ARG A 93 -12.42 8.78 -4.98
C ARG A 93 -12.65 8.95 -3.49
N GLU A 94 -13.87 8.70 -3.01
CA GLU A 94 -14.20 8.73 -1.58
C GLU A 94 -13.37 7.69 -0.82
N ARG A 95 -13.31 6.46 -1.33
CA ARG A 95 -12.54 5.38 -0.74
C ARG A 95 -11.03 5.69 -0.68
N VAL A 96 -10.47 6.24 -1.75
CA VAL A 96 -9.08 6.70 -1.78
C VAL A 96 -8.86 7.79 -0.72
N GLY A 97 -9.80 8.72 -0.57
CA GLY A 97 -9.76 9.75 0.48
C GLY A 97 -9.71 9.16 1.89
N GLU A 98 -10.54 8.18 2.20
CA GLU A 98 -10.49 7.47 3.49
C GLU A 98 -9.14 6.80 3.73
N LEU A 99 -8.62 6.12 2.71
CA LEU A 99 -7.37 5.36 2.78
C LEU A 99 -6.13 6.25 2.93
N CYS A 100 -6.17 7.48 2.43
CA CYS A 100 -5.12 8.47 2.63
C CYS A 100 -4.98 8.89 4.10
N SER A 101 -6.05 8.80 4.89
CA SER A 101 -6.06 9.15 6.32
C SER A 101 -5.90 7.96 7.26
N GLN A 102 -5.77 6.74 6.72
CA GLN A 102 -5.56 5.54 7.51
C GLN A 102 -4.05 5.23 7.56
N PRO A 103 -3.47 4.97 8.74
CA PRO A 103 -2.09 4.50 8.84
C PRO A 103 -1.96 3.06 8.30
N LEU A 104 -0.73 2.66 7.98
CA LEU A 104 -0.38 1.26 7.77
C LEU A 104 0.03 0.62 9.10
N ASP A 105 -0.11 -0.69 9.21
CA ASP A 105 0.29 -1.44 10.40
C ASP A 105 1.83 -1.51 10.52
N PRO A 106 2.46 -0.89 11.53
CA PRO A 106 3.91 -0.87 11.69
C PRO A 106 4.50 -2.24 12.10
N ALA A 107 3.66 -3.21 12.46
CA ALA A 107 4.12 -4.58 12.70
C ALA A 107 4.58 -5.29 11.42
N HIS A 108 4.29 -4.73 10.24
CA HIS A 108 4.55 -5.33 8.93
C HIS A 108 5.22 -4.34 7.96
N PRO A 109 5.72 -4.80 6.79
CA PRO A 109 6.24 -3.91 5.77
C PRO A 109 5.22 -2.83 5.37
N LEU A 110 5.66 -1.57 5.38
CA LEU A 110 4.77 -0.41 5.22
C LEU A 110 4.37 -0.13 3.76
N TRP A 111 3.68 -1.10 3.14
CA TRP A 111 3.04 -0.96 1.84
C TRP A 111 1.79 -1.83 1.73
N GLN A 112 0.85 -1.42 0.89
CA GLN A 112 -0.38 -2.17 0.60
C GLN A 112 -0.94 -1.83 -0.77
N PHE A 113 -1.42 -2.85 -1.48
CA PHE A 113 -2.16 -2.78 -2.74
C PHE A 113 -3.59 -3.28 -2.51
N GLN A 114 -4.56 -2.47 -2.89
CA GLN A 114 -5.99 -2.79 -2.81
C GLN A 114 -6.55 -2.81 -4.22
N LEU A 115 -7.16 -3.93 -4.60
CA LEU A 115 -7.68 -4.15 -5.95
C LEU A 115 -9.21 -4.23 -5.94
N ILE A 116 -9.84 -3.40 -6.76
CA ILE A 116 -11.23 -3.58 -7.19
C ILE A 116 -11.17 -4.30 -8.54
N GLU A 117 -11.51 -5.59 -8.56
CA GLU A 117 -11.39 -6.42 -9.77
C GLU A 117 -12.32 -5.97 -10.91
N ASP A 118 -13.50 -5.44 -10.59
CA ASP A 118 -14.51 -5.04 -11.58
C ASP A 118 -15.09 -3.63 -11.34
N MET A 119 -14.73 -2.72 -12.23
CA MET A 119 -15.25 -1.35 -12.32
C MET A 119 -16.50 -1.24 -13.22
N GLY A 120 -17.10 -2.34 -13.66
CA GLY A 120 -18.34 -2.38 -14.44
C GLY A 120 -18.19 -2.11 -15.93
N ASP A 121 -16.96 -1.85 -16.40
CA ASP A 121 -16.61 -1.55 -17.79
C ASP A 121 -15.50 -2.49 -18.33
N GLY A 122 -15.27 -3.60 -17.64
CA GLY A 122 -14.21 -4.57 -17.93
C GLY A 122 -12.81 -4.11 -17.51
N SER A 123 -12.69 -3.02 -16.75
CA SER A 123 -11.44 -2.58 -16.11
C SER A 123 -11.41 -2.90 -14.61
N SER A 124 -10.21 -2.84 -14.04
CA SER A 124 -9.98 -2.91 -12.59
C SER A 124 -9.37 -1.60 -12.09
N ALA A 125 -9.55 -1.29 -10.81
CA ALA A 125 -8.86 -0.19 -10.15
C ALA A 125 -7.89 -0.70 -9.10
N LEU A 126 -6.64 -0.25 -9.16
CA LEU A 126 -5.59 -0.57 -8.19
C LEU A 126 -5.24 0.68 -7.38
N ILE A 127 -5.38 0.59 -6.07
CA ILE A 127 -4.94 1.61 -5.12
C ILE A 127 -3.65 1.11 -4.47
N ALA A 128 -2.53 1.80 -4.69
CA ALA A 128 -1.28 1.53 -3.99
C ALA A 128 -1.04 2.56 -2.89
N ARG A 129 -0.61 2.06 -1.74
CA ARG A 129 -0.20 2.84 -0.57
C ARG A 129 1.20 2.37 -0.18
N ILE A 130 2.17 3.27 -0.16
CA ILE A 130 3.56 2.95 0.21
C ILE A 130 4.06 4.05 1.14
N HIS A 131 4.63 3.69 2.29
CA HIS A 131 5.22 4.68 3.18
C HIS A 131 6.53 5.23 2.58
N HIS A 132 6.77 6.53 2.75
CA HIS A 132 7.91 7.25 2.17
C HIS A 132 9.30 6.72 2.60
N CYS A 133 9.36 5.96 3.69
CA CYS A 133 10.62 5.30 4.08
C CYS A 133 11.02 4.15 3.14
N ILE A 134 10.09 3.58 2.35
CA ILE A 134 10.37 2.52 1.38
C ILE A 134 10.76 3.10 0.02
N ALA A 135 10.10 4.17 -0.41
CA ALA A 135 10.29 4.80 -1.71
C ALA A 135 10.07 6.31 -1.58
N ASP A 136 10.78 7.09 -2.40
CA ASP A 136 10.39 8.46 -2.67
C ASP A 136 9.36 8.49 -3.83
N GLY A 137 8.67 9.62 -3.99
CA GLY A 137 7.54 9.74 -4.90
C GLY A 137 7.88 10.10 -6.35
N ILE A 138 9.15 9.97 -6.78
CA ILE A 138 9.66 10.47 -8.08
C ILE A 138 10.23 9.33 -8.93
#